data_AF-A0A2J6I473-F1
#
_entry.id   AF-A0A2J6I473-F1
#
_cell.length_a   1.000
_cell.length_b   1.000
_cell.length_c   1.000
_cell.angle_alpha   90.00
_cell.angle_beta   90.00
_cell.angle_gamma   90.00
#
_symmetry.space_group_name_H-M   'P 1'
#
loop_
_entity.id
_entity.type
_entity.pdbx_description
1 polymer ?
#
loop_
_entity_poly.entity_id
_entity_poly.type
_entity_poly.pdbx_seq_one_letter_code
_entity_poly.pdbx_strand_id
1 'polypeptide(L)'
;IGALYIKNGIKLEKLIHGADHEQNLRAGTENVLEIAGLGKACEIASKDLEKNIAHYAETRDYLFELLQKSLPQIKLNGDLQQCLPNTLSVSFPNVEANTLISRLENVAASAGAACHSESIDVSAVLEAMKVPIEYAMGTIRFSTGRETTMEDIQAAAYEIIEKVKQLMPEKSEKSKVSKTNEIKLTKYTHGLGCACKIEPQKLENILKQIEPFYSDKVLVGTETSDDATVYKLNDEQALVQTLDFFTPIVDNPYDFGAIAAANALSDIYAMGAKPIFALNIVGFPEDSLPMEVLEQILKGARDKAAEAGIPVLGGHTIEDPEPKFGMVVSGLIHPNKILKNTGAKAGDVLVITKELGTGILSTALKRGLVDDNVRQKLTGIMSSLNKTAAELMMKYEVHACTDVTGFGLMGHLKEMSQGSKRDVIINFDKLPFIEKAKDMAAAGIIPGGTFNNLEYVKNLVDFGSMNRTQQLLCCDAQTSGGLLVALSKKDAEDYLSDLHKNGLNESCIIGEFVEGSEGRIFIK
;
A
#
# COMPACT_ATOMS: atom_id res chain seq x y z
N ILE A 1 0.30 12.19 42.31
CA ILE A 1 0.50 12.79 40.97
C ILE A 1 0.85 14.25 41.19
N GLY A 2 2.03 14.69 40.76
CA GLY A 2 2.52 16.06 40.95
C GLY A 2 3.21 16.56 39.68
N ALA A 3 3.22 17.86 39.47
CA ALA A 3 3.88 18.50 38.33
C ALA A 3 5.26 19.03 38.76
N LEU A 4 6.30 18.71 37.97
CA LEU A 4 7.65 19.26 38.16
C LEU A 4 7.88 20.35 37.10
N TYR A 5 8.17 21.57 37.55
CA TYR A 5 8.59 22.68 36.68
C TYR A 5 10.11 22.82 36.74
N ILE A 6 10.77 22.73 35.58
CA ILE A 6 12.22 22.87 35.46
C ILE A 6 12.52 24.21 34.79
N LYS A 7 13.31 25.06 35.46
CA LYS A 7 13.72 26.36 34.92
C LYS A 7 14.68 26.16 33.74
N ASN A 8 14.49 26.94 32.66
CA ASN A 8 15.37 26.91 31.49
C ASN A 8 16.85 27.06 31.86
N GLY A 9 17.69 26.17 31.30
CA GLY A 9 19.13 26.12 31.54
C GLY A 9 19.57 25.15 32.65
N ILE A 10 18.64 24.59 33.42
CA ILE A 10 18.94 23.56 34.42
C ILE A 10 18.96 22.18 33.75
N LYS A 11 20.10 21.50 33.80
CA LYS A 11 20.20 20.08 33.46
C LYS A 11 19.98 19.26 34.72
N LEU A 12 18.94 18.43 34.71
CA LEU A 12 18.73 17.46 35.77
C LEU A 12 19.74 16.32 35.61
N GLU A 13 20.29 15.86 36.71
CA GLU A 13 21.13 14.67 36.74
C GLU A 13 20.27 13.41 36.66
N LYS A 14 20.78 12.35 36.01
CA LYS A 14 20.06 11.08 35.94
C LYS A 14 19.97 10.49 37.34
N LEU A 15 18.77 10.13 37.78
CA LEU A 15 18.56 9.41 39.03
C LEU A 15 19.11 7.97 38.93
N ILE A 16 18.96 7.34 37.76
CA ILE A 16 19.47 6.01 37.45
C ILE A 16 20.12 6.07 36.07
N HIS A 17 21.39 5.68 35.98
CA HIS A 17 22.12 5.57 34.71
C HIS A 17 21.69 4.29 33.98
N GLY A 18 21.31 4.40 32.71
CA GLY A 18 20.84 3.28 31.89
C GLY A 18 20.08 3.77 30.65
N ALA A 19 19.13 2.97 30.16
CA ALA A 19 18.30 3.27 28.99
C ALA A 19 17.43 4.53 29.14
N ASP A 20 16.96 5.10 28.01
CA ASP A 20 16.40 6.45 27.90
C ASP A 20 14.94 6.63 28.43
N HIS A 21 14.51 5.83 29.40
CA HIS A 21 13.19 5.94 30.02
C HIS A 21 13.04 7.24 30.86
N GLU A 22 11.79 7.71 31.00
CA GLU A 22 11.45 8.99 31.68
C GLU A 22 12.36 10.16 31.25
N GLN A 23 12.40 10.47 29.96
CA GLN A 23 13.22 11.56 29.39
C GLN A 23 14.72 11.40 29.71
N ASN A 24 15.20 10.16 29.76
CA ASN A 24 16.58 9.81 30.10
C ASN A 24 17.00 10.19 31.53
N LEU A 25 16.03 10.46 32.42
CA LEU A 25 16.29 10.81 33.83
C LEU A 25 16.21 9.61 34.75
N ARG A 26 15.43 8.59 34.37
CA ARG A 26 15.27 7.38 35.17
C ARG A 26 15.13 6.17 34.26
N ALA A 27 16.24 5.44 34.11
CA ALA A 27 16.21 4.13 33.48
C ALA A 27 15.22 3.21 34.20
N GLY A 28 14.56 2.33 33.43
CA GLY A 28 13.74 1.26 34.00
C GLY A 28 14.55 0.40 34.96
N THR A 29 13.87 -0.21 35.94
CA THR A 29 14.52 -1.18 36.84
C THR A 29 14.93 -2.42 36.05
N GLU A 30 16.04 -3.05 36.43
CA GLU A 30 16.49 -4.32 35.84
C GLU A 30 15.36 -5.36 35.91
N ASN A 31 15.12 -6.06 34.80
CA ASN A 31 14.18 -7.16 34.78
C ASN A 31 14.83 -8.40 35.42
N VAL A 32 14.93 -8.39 36.76
CA VAL A 32 15.60 -9.43 37.54
C VAL A 32 15.09 -10.83 37.20
N LEU A 33 13.79 -10.97 36.90
CA LEU A 33 13.18 -12.24 36.50
C LEU A 33 13.74 -12.74 35.16
N GLU A 34 13.82 -11.88 34.14
CA GLU A 34 14.40 -12.25 32.84
C GLU A 34 15.92 -12.45 32.92
N ILE A 35 16.63 -11.68 33.74
CA ILE A 35 18.07 -11.86 33.96
C ILE A 35 18.35 -13.23 34.59
N ALA A 36 17.59 -13.60 35.64
CA ALA A 36 17.67 -14.93 36.24
C ALA A 36 17.25 -16.03 35.24
N GLY A 37 16.22 -15.77 34.43
CA GLY A 37 15.76 -16.65 33.36
C GLY A 37 16.84 -16.90 32.30
N LEU A 38 17.51 -15.86 31.83
CA LEU A 38 18.63 -15.95 30.89
C LEU A 38 19.80 -16.73 31.51
N GLY A 39 20.13 -16.46 32.78
CA GLY A 39 21.15 -17.23 33.49
C GLY A 39 20.83 -18.73 33.52
N LYS A 40 19.56 -19.09 33.81
CA LYS A 40 19.12 -20.49 33.78
C LYS A 40 19.13 -21.07 32.36
N ALA A 41 18.74 -20.30 31.35
CA ALA A 41 18.80 -20.72 29.95
C ALA A 41 20.25 -21.00 29.50
N CYS A 42 21.21 -20.15 29.88
CA CYS A 42 22.64 -20.36 29.64
C CYS A 42 23.15 -21.63 30.35
N GLU A 43 22.77 -21.86 31.61
CA GLU A 43 23.12 -23.08 32.35
C GLU A 43 22.57 -24.34 31.64
N ILE A 44 21.31 -24.31 31.18
CA ILE A 44 20.71 -25.42 30.42
C ILE A 44 21.43 -25.61 29.08
N ALA A 45 21.68 -24.52 28.34
CA ALA A 45 22.38 -24.57 27.06
C ALA A 45 23.80 -25.13 27.19
N SER A 46 24.51 -24.81 28.28
CA SER A 46 25.88 -25.29 28.53
C SER A 46 26.00 -26.82 28.62
N LYS A 47 24.92 -27.52 28.98
CA LYS A 47 24.92 -28.99 29.11
C LYS A 47 25.15 -29.69 27.78
N ASP A 48 24.62 -29.11 26.70
CA ASP A 48 24.67 -29.67 25.35
C ASP A 48 25.45 -28.75 24.39
N LEU A 49 26.19 -27.76 24.90
CA LEU A 49 26.75 -26.69 24.08
C LEU A 49 27.71 -27.22 23.02
N GLU A 50 28.69 -28.04 23.40
CA GLU A 50 29.66 -28.62 22.46
C GLU A 50 28.98 -29.51 21.41
N LYS A 51 28.02 -30.34 21.85
CA LYS A 51 27.22 -31.19 20.96
C LYS A 51 26.43 -30.35 19.95
N ASN A 52 25.75 -29.29 20.41
CA ASN A 52 24.96 -28.43 19.54
C ASN A 52 25.85 -27.63 18.58
N ILE A 53 27.00 -27.12 19.04
CA ILE A 53 27.97 -26.43 18.17
C ILE A 53 28.40 -27.36 17.03
N ALA A 54 28.76 -28.61 17.33
CA ALA A 54 29.14 -29.58 16.33
C ALA A 54 27.99 -29.87 15.34
N HIS A 55 26.79 -30.13 15.85
CA HIS A 55 25.61 -30.41 15.02
C HIS A 55 25.21 -29.22 14.12
N TYR A 56 25.26 -28.00 14.65
CA TYR A 56 24.97 -26.78 13.89
C TYR A 56 25.96 -26.59 12.76
N ALA A 57 27.26 -26.73 13.04
CA ALA A 57 28.29 -26.62 12.03
C ALA A 57 28.12 -27.70 10.96
N GLU A 58 27.87 -28.95 11.36
CA GLU A 58 27.68 -30.08 10.45
C GLU A 58 26.50 -29.86 9.49
N THR A 59 25.33 -29.46 10.01
CA THR A 59 24.13 -29.22 9.21
C THR A 59 24.24 -27.98 8.32
N ARG A 60 24.86 -26.90 8.84
CA ARG A 60 25.14 -25.68 8.08
C ARG A 60 26.09 -25.94 6.92
N ASP A 61 27.19 -26.64 7.20
CA ASP A 61 28.22 -26.94 6.20
C ASP A 61 27.66 -27.90 5.16
N TYR A 62 26.86 -28.88 5.56
CA TYR A 62 26.16 -29.77 4.64
C TYR A 62 25.19 -29.02 3.71
N LEU A 63 24.43 -28.05 4.24
CA LEU A 63 23.58 -27.19 3.41
C LEU A 63 24.43 -26.44 2.37
N PHE A 64 25.54 -25.82 2.80
CA PHE A 64 26.42 -25.09 1.89
C PHE A 64 27.04 -26.01 0.82
N GLU A 65 27.48 -27.21 1.18
CA GLU A 65 28.02 -28.19 0.24
C GLU A 65 27.01 -28.58 -0.84
N LEU A 66 25.76 -28.85 -0.46
CA LEU A 66 24.69 -29.20 -1.41
C LEU A 66 24.38 -28.05 -2.37
N LEU A 67 24.29 -26.83 -1.84
CA LEU A 67 24.07 -25.62 -2.63
C LEU A 67 25.24 -25.37 -3.59
N GLN A 68 26.49 -25.39 -3.09
CA GLN A 68 27.68 -25.10 -3.87
C GLN A 68 27.91 -26.14 -4.98
N LYS A 69 27.64 -27.41 -4.70
CA LYS A 69 27.74 -28.49 -5.70
C LYS A 69 26.75 -28.30 -6.86
N SER A 70 25.56 -27.77 -6.58
CA SER A 70 24.47 -27.64 -7.56
C SER A 70 24.42 -26.27 -8.24
N LEU A 71 25.01 -25.26 -7.62
CA LEU A 71 25.04 -23.86 -8.03
C LEU A 71 26.48 -23.32 -7.85
N PRO A 72 27.43 -23.68 -8.75
CA PRO A 72 28.86 -23.36 -8.59
C PRO A 72 29.17 -21.84 -8.55
N GLN A 73 28.23 -21.01 -8.99
CA GLN A 73 28.31 -19.55 -9.02
C GLN A 73 27.94 -18.88 -7.70
N ILE A 74 27.41 -19.59 -6.69
CA ILE A 74 27.07 -18.93 -5.42
C ILE A 74 28.32 -18.49 -4.67
N LYS A 75 28.19 -17.44 -3.85
CA LYS A 75 29.29 -16.89 -3.07
C LYS A 75 29.00 -16.96 -1.58
N LEU A 76 29.92 -17.52 -0.80
CA LEU A 76 29.88 -17.42 0.65
C LEU A 76 30.33 -16.01 1.09
N ASN A 77 29.56 -15.36 1.96
CA ASN A 77 29.81 -14.00 2.43
C ASN A 77 30.52 -13.96 3.80
N GLY A 78 31.39 -14.93 4.08
CA GLY A 78 32.09 -15.05 5.36
C GLY A 78 33.05 -16.24 5.38
N ASP A 79 33.61 -16.52 6.54
CA ASP A 79 34.49 -17.65 6.80
C ASP A 79 33.74 -18.70 7.62
N LEU A 80 33.67 -19.96 7.15
CA LEU A 80 32.94 -21.04 7.85
C LEU A 80 33.59 -21.46 9.18
N GLN A 81 34.88 -21.16 9.37
CA GLN A 81 35.61 -21.44 10.60
C GLN A 81 35.52 -20.28 11.60
N GLN A 82 35.34 -19.04 11.12
CA GLN A 82 35.26 -17.83 11.94
C GLN A 82 33.85 -17.21 11.90
N CYS A 83 32.81 -18.03 12.03
CA CYS A 83 31.42 -17.58 12.09
C CYS A 83 30.61 -18.36 13.13
N LEU A 84 29.36 -17.94 13.37
CA LEU A 84 28.46 -18.71 14.22
C LEU A 84 28.23 -20.10 13.61
N PRO A 85 28.26 -21.17 14.43
CA PRO A 85 28.21 -22.54 13.94
C PRO A 85 26.91 -22.84 13.18
N ASN A 86 25.84 -22.10 13.43
CA ASN A 86 24.53 -22.36 12.85
C ASN A 86 24.12 -21.43 11.69
N THR A 87 24.92 -20.40 11.37
CA THR A 87 24.50 -19.35 10.44
C THR A 87 25.27 -19.46 9.12
N LEU A 88 24.54 -19.63 8.02
CA LEU A 88 25.07 -19.59 6.66
C LEU A 88 24.68 -18.28 5.98
N SER A 89 25.66 -17.51 5.52
CA SER A 89 25.43 -16.28 4.74
C SER A 89 25.94 -16.48 3.32
N VAL A 90 25.03 -16.59 2.36
CA VAL A 90 25.34 -16.94 0.97
C VAL A 90 24.65 -15.97 0.00
N SER A 91 25.35 -15.62 -1.07
CA SER A 91 24.83 -14.79 -2.16
C SER A 91 24.57 -15.62 -3.41
N PHE A 92 23.38 -15.43 -3.97
CA PHE A 92 22.99 -15.97 -5.26
C PHE A 92 23.14 -14.87 -6.33
N PRO A 93 24.07 -15.01 -7.29
CA PRO A 93 24.32 -13.95 -8.26
C PRO A 93 23.11 -13.74 -9.18
N ASN A 94 22.80 -12.48 -9.50
CA ASN A 94 21.69 -12.08 -10.36
C ASN A 94 20.29 -12.53 -9.87
N VAL A 95 20.16 -12.84 -8.59
CA VAL A 95 18.89 -13.17 -7.94
C VAL A 95 18.61 -12.13 -6.86
N GLU A 96 17.38 -11.65 -6.74
CA GLU A 96 16.98 -10.77 -5.64
C GLU A 96 16.50 -11.61 -4.45
N ALA A 97 17.00 -11.29 -3.25
CA ALA A 97 16.85 -12.13 -2.06
C ALA A 97 15.39 -12.28 -1.60
N ASN A 98 14.58 -11.21 -1.58
CA ASN A 98 13.18 -11.29 -1.15
C ASN A 98 12.31 -12.07 -2.14
N THR A 99 12.62 -11.99 -3.43
CA THR A 99 11.98 -12.73 -4.51
C THR A 99 12.25 -14.23 -4.38
N LEU A 100 13.47 -14.62 -4.01
CA LEU A 100 13.76 -16.03 -3.72
C LEU A 100 13.03 -16.49 -2.45
N ILE A 101 13.06 -15.70 -1.37
CA ILE A 101 12.39 -16.03 -0.10
C ILE A 101 10.87 -16.18 -0.29
N SER A 102 10.22 -15.33 -1.07
CA SER A 102 8.77 -15.40 -1.31
C SER A 102 8.34 -16.64 -2.10
N ARG A 103 9.27 -17.29 -2.81
CA ARG A 103 9.06 -18.55 -3.54
C ARG A 103 9.39 -19.80 -2.72
N LEU A 104 9.97 -19.64 -1.52
CA LEU A 104 10.19 -20.74 -0.59
C LEU A 104 8.89 -20.97 0.20
N GLU A 105 8.45 -22.22 0.27
CA GLU A 105 7.23 -22.64 0.97
C GLU A 105 7.57 -23.28 2.32
N ASN A 106 8.63 -24.08 2.38
CA ASN A 106 9.01 -24.84 3.57
C ASN A 106 10.27 -24.31 4.26
N VAL A 107 10.97 -23.36 3.63
CA VAL A 107 12.21 -22.78 4.15
C VAL A 107 11.98 -21.33 4.57
N ALA A 108 12.22 -21.04 5.85
CA ALA A 108 12.29 -19.67 6.34
C ALA A 108 13.74 -19.16 6.28
N ALA A 109 13.94 -17.94 5.77
CA ALA A 109 15.25 -17.31 5.65
C ALA A 109 15.14 -15.79 5.76
N SER A 110 16.29 -15.10 5.84
CA SER A 110 16.36 -13.65 5.97
C SER A 110 17.27 -13.02 4.90
N ALA A 111 16.78 -11.98 4.22
CA ALA A 111 17.52 -11.23 3.20
C ALA A 111 18.55 -10.22 3.74
N GLY A 112 18.71 -10.07 5.06
CA GLY A 112 19.59 -9.04 5.62
C GLY A 112 19.22 -8.59 7.03
N ALA A 113 19.82 -7.48 7.50
CA ALA A 113 19.40 -6.89 8.75
C ALA A 113 17.94 -6.44 8.62
N ALA A 114 17.06 -7.05 9.40
CA ALA A 114 15.73 -6.53 9.63
C ALA A 114 15.87 -5.06 10.07
N CYS A 115 15.02 -4.18 9.51
CA CYS A 115 14.97 -2.73 9.70
C CYS A 115 15.89 -1.93 8.76
N HIS A 116 15.38 -1.55 7.58
CA HIS A 116 15.07 -0.15 7.22
C HIS A 116 14.27 -0.11 5.90
N SER A 117 13.49 0.96 5.78
CA SER A 117 12.47 1.33 4.82
C SER A 117 12.89 1.42 3.34
N GLU A 118 11.97 1.07 2.44
CA GLU A 118 11.67 1.69 1.13
C GLU A 118 12.78 1.93 0.08
N SER A 119 14.03 1.50 0.27
CA SER A 119 15.06 1.56 -0.76
C SER A 119 15.71 0.19 -1.02
N ILE A 120 16.00 -0.09 -2.29
CA ILE A 120 16.85 -1.20 -2.73
C ILE A 120 18.31 -0.81 -2.45
N ASP A 121 18.63 -0.50 -1.19
CA ASP A 121 19.99 -0.16 -0.80
C ASP A 121 20.69 -1.41 -0.26
N VAL A 122 21.89 -1.68 -0.78
CA VAL A 122 22.73 -2.78 -0.33
C VAL A 122 23.07 -2.58 1.15
N SER A 123 22.98 -3.65 1.95
CA SER A 123 23.35 -3.60 3.38
C SER A 123 24.72 -2.95 3.58
N ALA A 124 24.80 -1.94 4.45
CA ALA A 124 26.04 -1.25 4.80
C ALA A 124 27.18 -2.21 5.23
N VAL A 125 26.83 -3.39 5.77
CA VAL A 125 27.80 -4.45 6.10
C VAL A 125 28.38 -5.09 4.83
N LEU A 126 27.55 -5.38 3.82
CA LEU A 126 27.99 -5.96 2.55
C LEU A 126 28.83 -4.97 1.74
N GLU A 127 28.48 -3.68 1.80
CA GLU A 127 29.29 -2.61 1.22
C GLU A 127 30.67 -2.51 1.89
N ALA A 128 30.71 -2.53 3.22
CA ALA A 128 31.97 -2.52 3.99
C ALA A 128 32.83 -3.76 3.70
N MET A 129 32.20 -4.91 3.47
CA MET A 129 32.85 -6.15 3.04
C MET A 129 33.27 -6.15 1.57
N LYS A 130 32.88 -5.12 0.79
CA LYS A 130 33.13 -4.99 -0.65
C LYS A 130 32.60 -6.18 -1.44
N VAL A 131 31.42 -6.68 -1.08
CA VAL A 131 30.71 -7.69 -1.86
C VAL A 131 30.27 -7.06 -3.20
N PRO A 132 30.58 -7.65 -4.37
CA PRO A 132 30.15 -7.10 -5.64
C PRO A 132 28.62 -6.98 -5.71
N ILE A 133 28.12 -5.93 -6.36
CA ILE A 133 26.69 -5.61 -6.44
C ILE A 133 25.87 -6.77 -6.98
N GLU A 134 26.40 -7.49 -7.99
CA GLU A 134 25.78 -8.67 -8.61
C GLU A 134 25.48 -9.82 -7.62
N TYR A 135 26.18 -9.86 -6.48
CA TYR A 135 25.98 -10.81 -5.38
C TYR A 135 25.22 -10.21 -4.20
N ALA A 136 25.37 -8.89 -3.99
CA ALA A 136 24.90 -8.23 -2.79
C ALA A 136 23.37 -8.29 -2.66
N MET A 137 22.65 -8.09 -3.77
CA MET A 137 21.18 -8.15 -3.82
C MET A 137 20.60 -9.54 -3.55
N GLY A 138 21.37 -10.60 -3.81
CA GLY A 138 20.96 -11.98 -3.62
C GLY A 138 21.45 -12.59 -2.31
N THR A 139 21.81 -11.77 -1.33
CA THR A 139 22.34 -12.26 -0.05
C THR A 139 21.22 -12.79 0.83
N ILE A 140 21.31 -14.06 1.21
CA ILE A 140 20.37 -14.71 2.13
C ILE A 140 21.14 -15.34 3.30
N ARG A 141 20.55 -15.21 4.49
CA ARG A 141 21.00 -15.84 5.73
C ARG A 141 20.07 -16.98 6.09
N PHE A 142 20.64 -18.17 6.17
CA PHE A 142 19.99 -19.37 6.68
C PHE A 142 20.53 -19.70 8.07
N SER A 143 19.66 -20.22 8.93
CA SER A 143 20.04 -20.69 10.26
C SER A 143 19.59 -22.12 10.47
N THR A 144 20.48 -22.99 10.96
CA THR A 144 20.13 -24.34 11.41
C THR A 144 19.87 -24.34 12.92
N GLY A 145 19.01 -25.26 13.37
CA GLY A 145 18.57 -25.36 14.77
C GLY A 145 18.91 -26.71 15.40
N ARG A 146 18.59 -26.87 16.69
CA ARG A 146 18.85 -28.09 17.49
C ARG A 146 18.16 -29.33 16.94
N GLU A 147 17.01 -29.14 16.32
CA GLU A 147 16.15 -30.21 15.83
C GLU A 147 16.24 -30.36 14.30
N THR A 148 17.11 -29.61 13.64
CA THR A 148 17.27 -29.68 12.18
C THR A 148 18.00 -30.95 11.79
N THR A 149 17.33 -31.84 11.07
CA THR A 149 17.90 -33.12 10.63
C THR A 149 18.63 -32.99 9.30
N MET A 150 19.42 -34.00 8.93
CA MET A 150 20.08 -34.04 7.62
C MET A 150 19.06 -34.14 6.48
N GLU A 151 17.95 -34.83 6.72
CA GLU A 151 16.81 -34.91 5.81
C GLU A 151 16.17 -33.53 5.59
N ASP A 152 16.01 -32.73 6.65
CA ASP A 152 15.51 -31.35 6.54
C ASP A 152 16.46 -30.48 5.70
N ILE A 153 17.77 -30.63 5.92
CA ILE A 153 18.78 -29.91 5.12
C ILE A 153 18.74 -30.32 3.65
N GLN A 154 18.55 -31.60 3.34
CA GLN A 154 18.41 -32.07 1.96
C GLN A 154 17.14 -31.50 1.30
N ALA A 155 16.01 -31.53 2.01
CA ALA A 155 14.76 -30.97 1.50
C ALA A 155 14.87 -29.46 1.27
N ALA A 156 15.44 -28.72 2.23
CA ALA A 156 15.69 -27.29 2.10
C ALA A 156 16.65 -26.98 0.93
N ALA A 157 17.75 -27.71 0.82
CA ALA A 157 18.70 -27.53 -0.27
C ALA A 157 18.04 -27.79 -1.63
N TYR A 158 17.26 -28.86 -1.76
CA TYR A 158 16.54 -29.18 -2.99
C TYR A 158 15.59 -28.05 -3.40
N GLU A 159 14.77 -27.55 -2.46
CA GLU A 159 13.84 -26.45 -2.70
C GLU A 159 14.58 -25.17 -3.12
N ILE A 160 15.63 -24.78 -2.37
CA ILE A 160 16.43 -23.60 -2.70
C ILE A 160 17.06 -23.72 -4.09
N ILE A 161 17.67 -24.87 -4.42
CA ILE A 161 18.31 -25.10 -5.72
C ILE A 161 17.28 -24.99 -6.84
N GLU A 162 16.11 -25.61 -6.68
CA GLU A 162 15.03 -25.55 -7.66
C GLU A 162 14.59 -24.09 -7.91
N LYS A 163 14.33 -23.33 -6.85
CA LYS A 163 13.85 -21.94 -6.98
C LYS A 163 14.92 -21.00 -7.50
N VAL A 164 16.18 -21.17 -7.10
CA VAL A 164 17.30 -20.40 -7.66
C VAL A 164 17.45 -20.67 -9.15
N LYS A 165 17.40 -21.94 -9.58
CA LYS A 165 17.49 -22.28 -11.02
C LYS A 165 16.35 -21.69 -11.84
N GLN A 166 15.14 -21.59 -11.27
CA GLN A 166 14.01 -20.91 -11.91
C GLN A 166 14.20 -19.38 -12.04
N LEU A 167 15.02 -18.78 -11.18
CA LEU A 167 15.30 -17.34 -11.17
C LEU A 167 16.57 -16.97 -11.95
N MET A 168 17.41 -17.94 -12.26
CA MET A 168 18.63 -17.71 -13.01
C MET A 168 18.37 -17.76 -14.52
N PRO A 169 18.81 -16.75 -15.29
CA PRO A 169 18.65 -16.75 -16.73
C PRO A 169 19.61 -17.76 -17.37
N GLU A 170 19.15 -18.98 -17.65
CA GLU A 170 19.74 -19.84 -18.67
C GLU A 170 18.91 -19.81 -19.95
N LYS A 171 19.61 -19.77 -21.10
CA LYS A 171 19.02 -19.86 -22.44
C LYS A 171 18.17 -21.14 -22.54
N SER A 172 16.85 -20.93 -22.60
CA SER A 172 15.79 -21.83 -23.05
C SER A 172 15.68 -23.19 -22.36
N GLU A 173 14.63 -23.36 -21.55
CA GLU A 173 13.55 -24.34 -21.80
C GLU A 173 12.37 -24.05 -20.86
N LYS A 174 11.19 -23.79 -21.44
CA LYS A 174 9.95 -23.48 -20.71
C LYS A 174 9.55 -24.66 -19.84
N SER A 175 9.79 -24.59 -18.53
CA SER A 175 9.21 -25.53 -17.58
C SER A 175 7.75 -25.14 -17.30
N LYS A 176 6.84 -26.10 -17.48
CA LYS A 176 5.40 -25.93 -17.26
C LYS A 176 5.13 -25.83 -15.76
N VAL A 177 4.68 -24.67 -15.29
CA VAL A 177 4.11 -24.52 -13.94
C VAL A 177 2.85 -25.41 -13.84
N SER A 178 2.78 -26.22 -12.78
CA SER A 178 1.71 -27.17 -12.54
C SER A 178 0.36 -26.47 -12.33
N LYS A 179 -0.64 -26.83 -13.13
CA LYS A 179 -2.05 -26.53 -12.89
C LYS A 179 -2.53 -27.37 -11.72
N THR A 180 -2.69 -26.83 -10.51
CA THR A 180 -3.70 -27.31 -9.51
C THR A 180 -3.80 -26.57 -8.16
N ASN A 181 -2.99 -25.56 -7.83
CA ASN A 181 -3.21 -24.78 -6.59
C ASN A 181 -3.85 -23.42 -6.87
N GLU A 182 -4.80 -23.01 -6.01
CA GLU A 182 -5.49 -21.72 -6.05
C GLU A 182 -4.48 -20.56 -5.89
N ILE A 183 -4.21 -19.82 -6.97
CA ILE A 183 -3.23 -18.72 -7.00
C ILE A 183 -3.81 -17.52 -6.25
N LYS A 184 -3.07 -17.02 -5.25
CA LYS A 184 -3.43 -15.83 -4.45
C LYS A 184 -2.56 -14.64 -4.85
N LEU A 185 -3.11 -13.72 -5.64
CA LEU A 185 -2.34 -12.58 -6.17
C LEU A 185 -1.71 -11.70 -5.09
N THR A 186 -2.34 -11.54 -3.93
CA THR A 186 -1.80 -10.65 -2.87
C THR A 186 -0.50 -11.15 -2.23
N LYS A 187 -0.11 -12.41 -2.50
CA LYS A 187 1.19 -12.97 -2.09
C LYS A 187 2.35 -12.54 -2.99
N TYR A 188 2.08 -12.05 -4.19
CA TYR A 188 3.08 -11.62 -5.17
C TYR A 188 3.35 -10.11 -5.10
N THR A 189 2.94 -9.43 -4.03
CA THR A 189 3.01 -7.97 -3.89
C THR A 189 3.61 -7.54 -2.55
N HIS A 190 4.54 -6.58 -2.58
CA HIS A 190 5.12 -6.00 -1.37
C HIS A 190 4.16 -5.02 -0.70
N GLY A 191 3.51 -4.15 -1.49
CA GLY A 191 2.44 -3.23 -1.06
C GLY A 191 1.08 -3.56 -1.68
N LEU A 192 -0.01 -3.05 -1.09
CA LEU A 192 -1.38 -3.27 -1.58
C LEU A 192 -1.97 -2.00 -2.21
N GLY A 193 -2.35 -2.08 -3.48
CA GLY A 193 -3.21 -1.08 -4.12
C GLY A 193 -2.62 0.31 -4.24
N CYS A 194 -3.46 1.33 -4.10
CA CYS A 194 -3.05 2.73 -4.14
C CYS A 194 -2.07 3.11 -3.01
N ALA A 195 -1.89 2.26 -1.98
CA ALA A 195 -0.89 2.48 -0.94
C ALA A 195 0.55 2.20 -1.41
N CYS A 196 0.74 1.72 -2.65
CA CYS A 196 2.05 1.58 -3.31
C CYS A 196 2.58 2.90 -3.92
N LYS A 197 1.82 4.00 -3.82
CA LYS A 197 2.26 5.32 -4.32
C LYS A 197 3.48 5.80 -3.53
N ILE A 198 4.43 6.42 -4.23
CA ILE A 198 5.58 7.12 -3.60
C ILE A 198 5.03 8.16 -2.63
N GLU A 199 5.67 8.32 -1.47
CA GLU A 199 5.27 9.32 -0.47
C GLU A 199 5.10 10.71 -1.11
N PRO A 200 3.94 11.38 -0.92
CA PRO A 200 3.62 12.66 -1.58
C PRO A 200 4.72 13.71 -1.41
N GLN A 201 5.32 13.79 -0.23
CA GLN A 201 6.36 14.77 0.11
C GLN A 201 7.64 14.56 -0.73
N LYS A 202 8.00 13.31 -1.07
CA LYS A 202 9.19 13.01 -1.89
C LYS A 202 8.96 13.44 -3.33
N LEU A 203 7.79 13.10 -3.90
CA LEU A 203 7.46 13.41 -5.28
C LEU A 203 7.28 14.92 -5.50
N GLU A 204 6.58 15.63 -4.62
CA GLU A 204 6.41 17.08 -4.69
C GLU A 204 7.75 17.83 -4.75
N ASN A 205 8.75 17.39 -3.98
CA ASN A 205 10.06 18.02 -3.95
C ASN A 205 10.84 17.85 -5.26
N ILE A 206 10.65 16.73 -5.96
CA ILE A 206 11.26 16.48 -7.27
C ILE A 206 10.54 17.28 -8.35
N LEU A 207 9.20 17.26 -8.36
CA LEU A 207 8.40 17.96 -9.36
C LEU A 207 8.60 19.48 -9.31
N LYS A 208 8.81 20.06 -8.12
CA LYS A 208 9.16 21.49 -7.96
C LYS A 208 10.45 21.91 -8.67
N GLN A 209 11.33 20.97 -9.01
CA GLN A 209 12.60 21.25 -9.69
C GLN A 209 12.47 21.18 -11.22
N ILE A 210 11.34 20.71 -11.75
CA ILE A 210 11.09 20.57 -13.18
C ILE A 210 10.25 21.75 -13.60
N GLU A 211 10.79 22.64 -14.45
CA GLU A 211 10.00 23.76 -14.98
C GLU A 211 8.85 23.23 -15.86
N PRO A 212 7.59 23.50 -15.51
CA PRO A 212 6.46 23.09 -16.32
C PRO A 212 6.35 23.95 -17.58
N PHE A 213 6.14 23.30 -18.72
CA PHE A 213 5.77 23.97 -19.96
C PHE A 213 4.25 24.11 -20.03
N TYR A 214 3.74 25.34 -19.94
CA TYR A 214 2.31 25.60 -19.98
C TYR A 214 1.83 25.98 -21.38
N SER A 215 0.71 25.37 -21.78
CA SER A 215 -0.07 25.77 -22.95
C SER A 215 -1.37 26.42 -22.48
N ASP A 216 -1.82 27.48 -23.15
CA ASP A 216 -3.12 28.14 -22.89
C ASP A 216 -4.34 27.21 -23.06
N LYS A 217 -4.13 26.01 -23.60
CA LYS A 217 -5.15 24.97 -23.73
C LYS A 217 -5.30 24.10 -22.48
N VAL A 218 -4.37 24.15 -21.53
CA VAL A 218 -4.48 23.39 -20.27
C VAL A 218 -5.46 24.13 -19.35
N LEU A 219 -6.59 23.50 -19.03
CA LEU A 219 -7.64 24.07 -18.15
C LEU A 219 -7.49 23.62 -16.69
N VAL A 220 -6.91 22.43 -16.52
CA VAL A 220 -6.50 21.84 -15.24
C VAL A 220 -5.20 21.11 -15.50
N GLY A 221 -4.11 21.66 -14.98
CA GLY A 221 -2.76 21.14 -15.14
C GLY A 221 -2.21 20.51 -13.86
N THR A 222 -0.95 20.82 -13.55
CA THR A 222 -0.23 20.31 -12.37
C THR A 222 -0.24 21.31 -11.21
N GLU A 223 -0.78 22.51 -11.44
CA GLU A 223 -0.83 23.60 -10.47
C GLU A 223 -1.82 23.37 -9.33
N THR A 224 -2.90 22.63 -9.61
CA THR A 224 -3.87 22.15 -8.62
C THR A 224 -3.79 20.63 -8.65
N SER A 225 -3.64 19.99 -7.49
CA SER A 225 -3.63 18.52 -7.36
C SER A 225 -5.02 17.94 -7.63
N ASP A 226 -5.61 18.23 -8.78
CA ASP A 226 -6.91 17.70 -9.23
C ASP A 226 -6.75 16.25 -9.72
N ASP A 227 -7.87 15.53 -9.77
CA ASP A 227 -7.88 14.08 -10.02
C ASP A 227 -7.46 13.71 -11.47
N ALA A 228 -7.63 14.62 -12.44
CA ALA A 228 -7.25 14.38 -13.83
C ALA A 228 -6.83 15.66 -14.57
N THR A 229 -6.02 15.48 -15.62
CA THR A 229 -5.63 16.57 -16.51
C THR A 229 -6.78 16.94 -17.45
N VAL A 230 -7.02 18.25 -17.66
CA VAL A 230 -8.03 18.74 -18.61
C VAL A 230 -7.40 19.62 -19.68
N TYR A 231 -7.55 19.22 -20.94
CA TYR A 231 -7.00 19.89 -22.10
C TYR A 231 -8.10 20.34 -23.07
N LYS A 232 -8.22 21.65 -23.31
CA LYS A 232 -9.19 22.25 -24.22
C LYS A 232 -8.89 21.87 -25.67
N LEU A 233 -9.84 21.17 -26.30
CA LEU A 233 -9.77 20.84 -27.73
C LEU A 233 -10.33 21.98 -28.57
N ASN A 234 -11.48 22.51 -28.15
CA ASN A 234 -12.20 23.63 -28.77
C ASN A 234 -13.11 24.31 -27.71
N ASP A 235 -13.98 25.23 -28.11
CA ASP A 235 -14.84 25.97 -27.18
C ASP A 235 -15.96 25.15 -26.52
N GLU A 236 -16.32 24.01 -27.13
CA GLU A 236 -17.40 23.13 -26.66
C GLU A 236 -16.88 21.85 -25.99
N GLN A 237 -15.62 21.49 -26.20
CA GLN A 237 -15.03 20.22 -25.76
C GLN A 237 -13.63 20.39 -25.16
N ALA A 238 -13.44 19.75 -24.02
CA ALA A 238 -12.15 19.47 -23.41
C ALA A 238 -11.97 17.95 -23.22
N LEU A 239 -10.74 17.48 -23.43
CA LEU A 239 -10.30 16.13 -23.12
C LEU A 239 -9.93 16.08 -21.64
N VAL A 240 -10.50 15.12 -20.92
CA VAL A 240 -10.07 14.76 -19.56
C VAL A 240 -9.30 13.45 -19.65
N GLN A 241 -8.10 13.41 -19.06
CA GLN A 241 -7.26 12.22 -19.11
C GLN A 241 -6.66 11.92 -17.75
N THR A 242 -6.75 10.66 -17.34
CA THR A 242 -6.12 10.13 -16.13
C THR A 242 -5.38 8.83 -16.45
N LEU A 243 -4.48 8.45 -15.56
CA LEU A 243 -3.73 7.20 -15.58
C LEU A 243 -3.57 6.74 -14.14
N ASP A 244 -4.05 5.53 -13.83
CA ASP A 244 -3.85 4.92 -12.52
C ASP A 244 -3.62 3.42 -12.67
N PHE A 245 -2.61 2.90 -11.97
CA PHE A 245 -2.23 1.47 -11.96
C PHE A 245 -1.58 1.12 -10.63
N PHE A 246 -1.79 -0.12 -10.17
CA PHE A 246 -1.31 -0.56 -8.87
C PHE A 246 -1.13 -2.09 -8.81
N THR A 247 -0.58 -2.57 -7.70
CA THR A 247 -0.41 -4.00 -7.41
C THR A 247 -1.70 -4.63 -6.88
N PRO A 248 -1.91 -5.96 -7.06
CA PRO A 248 -3.08 -6.66 -6.56
C PRO A 248 -3.46 -6.37 -5.12
N ILE A 249 -4.73 -6.01 -4.93
CA ILE A 249 -5.38 -5.76 -3.62
C ILE A 249 -6.27 -6.92 -3.16
N VAL A 250 -6.62 -7.82 -4.07
CA VAL A 250 -7.46 -8.99 -3.85
C VAL A 250 -6.82 -10.19 -4.52
N ASP A 251 -7.12 -11.39 -4.03
CA ASP A 251 -6.50 -12.63 -4.53
C ASP A 251 -7.02 -13.04 -5.91
N ASN A 252 -8.30 -12.77 -6.19
CA ASN A 252 -8.94 -13.17 -7.44
C ASN A 252 -8.50 -12.25 -8.59
N PRO A 253 -7.94 -12.79 -9.68
CA PRO A 253 -7.44 -11.98 -10.79
C PRO A 253 -8.51 -11.20 -11.55
N TYR A 254 -9.71 -11.77 -11.74
CA TYR A 254 -10.82 -11.08 -12.39
C TYR A 254 -11.26 -9.87 -11.57
N ASP A 255 -11.43 -10.07 -10.26
CA ASP A 255 -11.82 -9.00 -9.35
C ASP A 255 -10.77 -7.90 -9.30
N PHE A 256 -9.48 -8.25 -9.27
CA PHE A 256 -8.39 -7.27 -9.33
C PHE A 256 -8.47 -6.40 -10.59
N GLY A 257 -8.64 -7.02 -11.76
CA GLY A 257 -8.81 -6.29 -13.02
C GLY A 257 -10.04 -5.37 -13.02
N ALA A 258 -11.18 -5.85 -12.50
CA ALA A 258 -12.39 -5.06 -12.39
C ALA A 258 -12.23 -3.86 -11.43
N ILE A 259 -11.54 -4.04 -10.31
CA ILE A 259 -11.31 -2.97 -9.33
C ILE A 259 -10.33 -1.93 -9.89
N ALA A 260 -9.23 -2.36 -10.50
CA ALA A 260 -8.27 -1.46 -11.14
C ALA A 260 -8.93 -0.62 -12.24
N ALA A 261 -9.82 -1.24 -13.04
CA ALA A 261 -10.57 -0.51 -14.03
C ALA A 261 -11.55 0.51 -13.41
N ALA A 262 -12.28 0.12 -12.35
CA ALA A 262 -13.19 1.02 -11.64
C ALA A 262 -12.45 2.22 -11.02
N ASN A 263 -11.28 1.99 -10.43
CA ASN A 263 -10.43 3.03 -9.86
C ASN A 263 -9.95 4.00 -10.95
N ALA A 264 -9.38 3.51 -12.05
CA ALA A 264 -8.88 4.37 -13.13
C ALA A 264 -10.00 5.16 -13.85
N LEU A 265 -11.24 4.67 -13.80
CA LEU A 265 -12.42 5.41 -14.30
C LEU A 265 -12.89 6.50 -13.33
N SER A 266 -12.53 6.39 -12.05
CA SER A 266 -13.06 7.22 -10.97
C SER A 266 -12.70 8.70 -11.14
N ASP A 267 -11.45 9.02 -11.50
CA ASP A 267 -11.04 10.42 -11.69
C ASP A 267 -11.82 11.11 -12.82
N ILE A 268 -12.15 10.37 -13.90
CA ILE A 268 -12.99 10.91 -14.98
C ILE A 268 -14.38 11.29 -14.45
N TYR A 269 -14.94 10.47 -13.56
CA TYR A 269 -16.21 10.76 -12.91
C TYR A 269 -16.11 11.90 -11.89
N ALA A 270 -15.00 12.00 -11.15
CA ALA A 270 -14.74 13.08 -10.19
C ALA A 270 -14.71 14.47 -10.87
N MET A 271 -14.15 14.54 -12.09
CA MET A 271 -14.16 15.77 -12.91
C MET A 271 -15.52 16.09 -13.55
N GLY A 272 -16.54 15.23 -13.37
CA GLY A 272 -17.85 15.35 -14.02
C GLY A 272 -17.84 15.00 -15.51
N ALA A 273 -16.77 14.36 -16.00
CA ALA A 273 -16.58 14.03 -17.40
C ALA A 273 -17.20 12.69 -17.78
N LYS A 274 -17.48 12.52 -19.07
CA LYS A 274 -17.96 11.24 -19.61
C LYS A 274 -16.79 10.46 -20.19
N PRO A 275 -16.49 9.24 -19.70
CA PRO A 275 -15.43 8.42 -20.29
C PRO A 275 -15.78 8.02 -21.73
N ILE A 276 -14.78 7.91 -22.59
CA ILE A 276 -14.95 7.57 -24.02
C ILE A 276 -14.17 6.32 -24.46
N PHE A 277 -12.98 6.06 -23.92
CA PHE A 277 -12.20 4.83 -24.14
C PHE A 277 -11.08 4.70 -23.10
N ALA A 278 -10.50 3.50 -23.00
CA ALA A 278 -9.35 3.23 -22.14
C ALA A 278 -8.23 2.45 -22.86
N LEU A 279 -7.01 2.51 -22.33
CA LEU A 279 -5.85 1.71 -22.72
C LEU A 279 -5.27 1.02 -21.47
N ASN A 280 -4.93 -0.25 -21.57
CA ASN A 280 -4.36 -1.01 -20.46
C ASN A 280 -2.87 -0.70 -20.25
N ILE A 281 -2.43 -0.71 -18.99
CA ILE A 281 -1.02 -0.73 -18.60
C ILE A 281 -0.80 -1.97 -17.75
N VAL A 282 0.18 -2.79 -18.14
CA VAL A 282 0.44 -4.09 -17.50
C VAL A 282 1.93 -4.26 -17.24
N GLY A 283 2.28 -4.53 -15.98
CA GLY A 283 3.53 -5.21 -15.61
C GLY A 283 3.15 -6.61 -15.11
N PHE A 284 3.75 -7.66 -15.63
CA PHE A 284 3.36 -9.02 -15.27
C PHE A 284 4.59 -9.93 -15.21
N PRO A 285 4.73 -10.79 -14.17
CA PRO A 285 5.86 -11.70 -14.07
C PRO A 285 5.57 -13.02 -14.79
N GLU A 286 5.77 -13.06 -16.12
CA GLU A 286 5.41 -14.23 -16.94
C GLU A 286 6.17 -15.51 -16.53
N ASP A 287 7.34 -15.35 -15.91
CA ASP A 287 8.15 -16.44 -15.36
C ASP A 287 7.60 -17.04 -14.06
N SER A 288 6.67 -16.35 -13.37
CA SER A 288 6.16 -16.77 -12.06
C SER A 288 4.65 -16.96 -12.00
N LEU A 289 3.90 -16.33 -12.90
CA LEU A 289 2.45 -16.42 -12.97
C LEU A 289 2.00 -16.93 -14.34
N PRO A 290 1.07 -17.90 -14.40
CA PRO A 290 0.52 -18.37 -15.67
C PRO A 290 -0.20 -17.26 -16.43
N MET A 291 -0.11 -17.27 -17.76
CA MET A 291 -0.78 -16.27 -18.61
C MET A 291 -2.30 -16.27 -18.46
N GLU A 292 -2.92 -17.38 -18.04
CA GLU A 292 -4.35 -17.43 -17.71
C GLU A 292 -4.73 -16.45 -16.59
N VAL A 293 -3.81 -16.14 -15.68
CA VAL A 293 -4.03 -15.12 -14.64
C VAL A 293 -4.15 -13.74 -15.28
N LEU A 294 -3.23 -13.39 -16.18
CA LEU A 294 -3.31 -12.12 -16.93
C LEU A 294 -4.59 -12.04 -17.77
N GLU A 295 -4.99 -13.14 -18.41
CA GLU A 295 -6.26 -13.22 -19.16
C GLU A 295 -7.46 -12.86 -18.27
N GLN A 296 -7.51 -13.39 -17.04
CA GLN A 296 -8.60 -13.06 -16.10
C GLN A 296 -8.57 -11.59 -15.66
N ILE A 297 -7.38 -11.02 -15.39
CA ILE A 297 -7.24 -9.58 -15.06
C ILE A 297 -7.80 -8.72 -16.20
N LEU A 298 -7.35 -8.99 -17.43
CA LEU A 298 -7.79 -8.25 -18.61
C LEU A 298 -9.30 -8.41 -18.86
N LYS A 299 -9.85 -9.61 -18.59
CA LYS A 299 -11.29 -9.87 -18.72
C LYS A 299 -12.11 -9.06 -17.70
N GLY A 300 -11.69 -9.05 -16.43
CA GLY A 300 -12.37 -8.26 -15.39
C GLY A 300 -12.35 -6.76 -15.70
N ALA A 301 -11.20 -6.25 -16.15
CA ALA A 301 -11.06 -4.86 -16.57
C ALA A 301 -11.96 -4.51 -17.77
N ARG A 302 -11.97 -5.37 -18.80
CA ARG A 302 -12.80 -5.19 -19.99
C ARG A 302 -14.29 -5.19 -19.65
N ASP A 303 -14.73 -6.12 -18.80
CA ASP A 303 -16.14 -6.21 -18.41
C ASP A 303 -16.57 -4.96 -17.62
N LYS A 304 -15.68 -4.43 -16.75
CA LYS A 304 -15.92 -3.18 -16.06
C LYS A 304 -15.95 -1.95 -16.99
N ALA A 305 -15.06 -1.89 -17.98
CA ALA A 305 -15.08 -0.85 -19.00
C ALA A 305 -16.37 -0.92 -19.85
N ALA A 306 -16.86 -2.13 -20.14
CA ALA A 306 -18.13 -2.32 -20.84
C ALA A 306 -19.33 -1.84 -19.99
N GLU A 307 -19.32 -2.06 -18.67
CA GLU A 307 -20.31 -1.49 -17.74
C GLU A 307 -20.29 0.05 -17.75
N ALA A 308 -19.11 0.65 -17.84
CA ALA A 308 -18.95 2.10 -18.02
C ALA A 308 -19.48 2.58 -19.38
N GLY A 309 -19.54 1.70 -20.37
CA GLY A 309 -20.01 1.96 -21.73
C GLY A 309 -18.90 2.39 -22.69
N ILE A 310 -17.65 1.99 -22.42
CA ILE A 310 -16.48 2.37 -23.23
C ILE A 310 -15.71 1.15 -23.74
N PRO A 311 -15.05 1.24 -24.90
CA PRO A 311 -14.12 0.22 -25.36
C PRO A 311 -12.74 0.37 -24.69
N VAL A 312 -12.05 -0.77 -24.56
CA VAL A 312 -10.61 -0.81 -24.31
C VAL A 312 -9.91 -0.98 -25.65
N LEU A 313 -9.10 0.00 -26.05
CA LEU A 313 -8.55 0.11 -27.42
C LEU A 313 -7.10 -0.35 -27.55
N GLY A 314 -6.62 -1.15 -26.60
CA GLY A 314 -5.26 -1.69 -26.58
C GLY A 314 -4.58 -1.41 -25.25
N GLY A 315 -3.26 -1.28 -25.27
CA GLY A 315 -2.45 -1.06 -24.09
C GLY A 315 -0.99 -1.38 -24.31
N HIS A 316 -0.22 -1.39 -23.22
CA HIS A 316 1.17 -1.81 -23.20
C HIS A 316 1.42 -2.81 -22.08
N THR A 317 2.31 -3.76 -22.33
CA THR A 317 2.66 -4.83 -21.40
C THR A 317 4.17 -4.97 -21.35
N ILE A 318 4.72 -5.05 -20.14
CA ILE A 318 6.12 -5.29 -19.87
C ILE A 318 6.27 -6.48 -18.90
N GLU A 319 7.40 -7.17 -19.00
CA GLU A 319 7.81 -8.11 -17.97
C GLU A 319 8.17 -7.33 -16.71
N ASP A 320 7.62 -7.75 -15.57
CA ASP A 320 7.85 -7.08 -14.28
C ASP A 320 7.78 -8.11 -13.14
N PRO A 321 8.74 -8.14 -12.19
CA PRO A 321 8.73 -9.07 -11.05
C PRO A 321 7.44 -9.08 -10.22
N GLU A 322 6.70 -7.96 -10.17
CA GLU A 322 5.42 -7.88 -9.47
C GLU A 322 4.27 -7.57 -10.43
N PRO A 323 3.13 -8.29 -10.34
CA PRO A 323 1.96 -7.97 -11.14
C PRO A 323 1.46 -6.55 -10.82
N LYS A 324 1.32 -5.73 -11.85
CA LYS A 324 0.78 -4.37 -11.82
C LYS A 324 -0.22 -4.24 -12.96
N PHE A 325 -1.37 -3.68 -12.66
CA PHE A 325 -2.39 -3.46 -13.67
C PHE A 325 -3.12 -2.14 -13.43
N GLY A 326 -3.50 -1.49 -14.53
CA GLY A 326 -4.31 -0.28 -14.51
C GLY A 326 -4.64 0.19 -15.91
N MET A 327 -5.16 1.41 -16.01
CA MET A 327 -5.60 1.97 -17.29
C MET A 327 -5.26 3.45 -17.41
N VAL A 328 -5.03 3.86 -18.65
CA VAL A 328 -5.20 5.24 -19.08
C VAL A 328 -6.65 5.40 -19.52
N VAL A 329 -7.37 6.36 -18.98
CA VAL A 329 -8.76 6.63 -19.36
C VAL A 329 -8.87 8.02 -19.97
N SER A 330 -9.56 8.10 -21.10
CA SER A 330 -9.91 9.35 -21.76
C SER A 330 -11.39 9.63 -21.61
N GLY A 331 -11.75 10.87 -21.29
CA GLY A 331 -13.11 11.36 -21.18
C GLY A 331 -13.29 12.70 -21.87
N LEU A 332 -14.54 13.11 -22.06
CA LEU A 332 -14.91 14.40 -22.63
C LEU A 332 -15.82 15.18 -21.69
N ILE A 333 -15.62 16.48 -21.67
CA ILE A 333 -16.45 17.42 -20.93
C ILE A 333 -16.53 18.77 -21.66
N HIS A 334 -17.59 19.54 -21.40
CA HIS A 334 -17.62 20.93 -21.84
C HIS A 334 -16.67 21.75 -20.95
N PRO A 335 -15.83 22.65 -21.51
CA PRO A 335 -14.90 23.48 -20.73
C PRO A 335 -15.51 24.29 -19.55
N ASN A 336 -16.82 24.55 -19.57
CA ASN A 336 -17.53 25.34 -18.55
C ASN A 336 -18.24 24.47 -17.50
N LYS A 337 -18.11 23.14 -17.59
CA LYS A 337 -18.76 22.18 -16.69
C LYS A 337 -17.77 21.34 -15.89
N ILE A 338 -16.48 21.69 -15.96
CA ILE A 338 -15.41 21.00 -15.24
C ILE A 338 -15.66 21.16 -13.74
N LEU A 339 -15.79 20.03 -13.06
CA LEU A 339 -15.74 20.00 -11.60
C LEU A 339 -14.28 19.92 -11.19
N LYS A 340 -13.92 20.69 -10.18
CA LYS A 340 -12.59 20.70 -9.57
C LYS A 340 -12.71 20.25 -8.12
N ASN A 341 -11.61 19.83 -7.53
CA ASN A 341 -11.54 19.60 -6.09
C ASN A 341 -11.49 20.90 -5.27
N THR A 342 -11.52 22.06 -5.93
CA THR A 342 -11.55 23.39 -5.29
C THR A 342 -12.84 24.13 -5.60
N GLY A 343 -13.18 25.10 -4.75
CA GLY A 343 -14.34 25.98 -4.95
C GLY A 343 -15.46 25.81 -3.93
N ALA A 344 -15.27 24.95 -2.93
CA ALA A 344 -16.22 24.81 -1.83
C ALA A 344 -16.45 26.15 -1.11
N LYS A 345 -17.69 26.40 -0.73
CA LYS A 345 -18.16 27.63 -0.10
C LYS A 345 -18.52 27.36 1.36
N ALA A 346 -18.47 28.40 2.20
CA ALA A 346 -18.98 28.28 3.56
C ALA A 346 -20.49 27.97 3.55
N GLY A 347 -20.90 26.98 4.34
CA GLY A 347 -22.26 26.45 4.38
C GLY A 347 -22.53 25.30 3.40
N ASP A 348 -21.56 24.95 2.54
CA ASP A 348 -21.65 23.71 1.77
C ASP A 348 -21.57 22.51 2.70
N VAL A 349 -22.32 21.46 2.37
CA VAL A 349 -22.24 20.18 3.07
C VAL A 349 -21.55 19.15 2.18
N LEU A 350 -20.91 18.19 2.83
CA LEU A 350 -20.12 17.13 2.20
C LEU A 350 -20.92 15.84 2.10
N VAL A 351 -21.13 15.35 0.89
CA VAL A 351 -21.71 14.03 0.61
C VAL A 351 -20.60 13.07 0.20
N ILE A 352 -20.54 11.90 0.85
CA ILE A 352 -19.70 10.78 0.41
C ILE A 352 -20.58 9.69 -0.20
N THR A 353 -20.15 9.08 -1.30
CA THR A 353 -21.01 8.16 -2.08
C THR A 353 -20.74 6.67 -1.85
N LYS A 354 -19.66 6.32 -1.14
CA LYS A 354 -19.34 4.94 -0.73
C LYS A 354 -18.88 4.89 0.73
N GLU A 355 -19.01 3.71 1.33
CA GLU A 355 -18.44 3.39 2.65
C GLU A 355 -16.91 3.44 2.63
N LEU A 356 -16.32 3.68 3.80
CA LEU A 356 -14.89 3.72 4.10
C LEU A 356 -14.42 2.41 4.75
N GLY A 357 -13.10 2.19 4.74
CA GLY A 357 -12.45 1.05 5.42
C GLY A 357 -11.92 -0.02 4.47
N THR A 358 -11.87 0.26 3.17
CA THR A 358 -11.41 -0.71 2.16
C THR A 358 -9.94 -1.10 2.36
N GLY A 359 -9.07 -0.19 2.83
CA GLY A 359 -7.65 -0.47 3.09
C GLY A 359 -7.46 -1.43 4.27
N ILE A 360 -8.12 -1.14 5.39
CA ILE A 360 -8.15 -2.01 6.57
C ILE A 360 -8.66 -3.41 6.23
N LEU A 361 -9.80 -3.50 5.54
CA LEU A 361 -10.40 -4.79 5.20
C LEU A 361 -9.59 -5.56 4.14
N SER A 362 -8.95 -4.88 3.19
CA SER A 362 -8.02 -5.53 2.24
C SER A 362 -6.79 -6.09 2.96
N THR A 363 -6.29 -5.38 3.98
CA THR A 363 -5.21 -5.88 4.84
C THR A 363 -5.63 -7.10 5.65
N ALA A 364 -6.86 -7.08 6.19
CA ALA A 364 -7.45 -8.22 6.88
C ALA A 364 -7.66 -9.41 5.94
N LEU A 365 -8.08 -9.16 4.68
CA LEU A 365 -8.23 -10.17 3.64
C LEU A 365 -6.91 -10.85 3.32
N LYS A 366 -5.82 -10.09 3.10
CA LYS A 366 -4.47 -10.65 2.87
C LYS A 366 -4.01 -11.55 4.03
N ARG A 367 -4.42 -11.23 5.26
CA ARG A 367 -4.11 -12.01 6.47
C ARG A 367 -5.06 -13.19 6.72
N GLY A 368 -6.07 -13.39 5.88
CA GLY A 368 -7.07 -14.45 6.05
C GLY A 368 -8.02 -14.23 7.23
N LEU A 369 -8.24 -12.98 7.65
CA LEU A 369 -9.03 -12.61 8.83
C LEU A 369 -10.48 -12.22 8.51
N VAL A 370 -10.88 -12.25 7.23
CA VAL A 370 -12.25 -11.93 6.78
C VAL A 370 -12.92 -13.16 6.19
N ASP A 371 -14.22 -13.27 6.42
CA ASP A 371 -15.07 -14.28 5.80
C ASP A 371 -15.46 -13.92 4.36
N ASP A 372 -16.09 -14.86 3.67
CA ASP A 372 -16.47 -14.69 2.26
C ASP A 372 -17.55 -13.62 2.05
N ASN A 373 -18.42 -13.37 3.03
CA ASN A 373 -19.44 -12.31 2.93
C ASN A 373 -18.79 -10.94 2.92
N VAL A 374 -17.84 -10.70 3.84
CA VAL A 374 -17.07 -9.46 3.90
C VAL A 374 -16.20 -9.31 2.66
N ARG A 375 -15.58 -10.41 2.18
CA ARG A 375 -14.81 -10.41 0.92
C ARG A 375 -15.67 -9.97 -0.26
N GLN A 376 -16.85 -10.57 -0.44
CA GLN A 376 -17.76 -10.24 -1.53
C GLN A 376 -18.26 -8.79 -1.44
N LYS A 377 -18.63 -8.32 -0.23
CA LYS A 377 -19.03 -6.91 -0.02
C LYS A 377 -17.88 -5.96 -0.36
N LEU A 378 -16.67 -6.23 0.14
CA LEU A 378 -15.48 -5.43 -0.11
C LEU A 378 -15.15 -5.34 -1.61
N THR A 379 -15.09 -6.48 -2.30
CA THR A 379 -14.87 -6.54 -3.75
C THR A 379 -15.98 -5.81 -4.52
N GLY A 380 -17.24 -5.97 -4.11
CA GLY A 380 -18.39 -5.29 -4.72
C GLY A 380 -18.29 -3.76 -4.62
N ILE A 381 -17.91 -3.24 -3.46
CA ILE A 381 -17.72 -1.79 -3.24
C ILE A 381 -16.57 -1.26 -4.11
N MET A 382 -15.40 -1.91 -4.07
CA MET A 382 -14.23 -1.44 -4.82
C MET A 382 -14.38 -1.59 -6.34
N SER A 383 -15.17 -2.56 -6.82
CA SER A 383 -15.44 -2.73 -8.25
C SER A 383 -16.61 -1.90 -8.76
N SER A 384 -17.41 -1.27 -7.89
CA SER A 384 -18.53 -0.42 -8.30
C SER A 384 -18.04 0.90 -8.95
N LEU A 385 -18.65 1.29 -10.07
CA LEU A 385 -18.33 2.54 -10.75
C LEU A 385 -18.94 3.74 -10.01
N ASN A 386 -18.21 4.86 -9.96
CA ASN A 386 -18.77 6.16 -9.53
C ASN A 386 -19.72 6.80 -10.57
N LYS A 387 -20.04 6.09 -11.65
CA LYS A 387 -20.86 6.53 -12.79
C LYS A 387 -22.19 7.14 -12.37
N THR A 388 -23.02 6.40 -11.62
CA THR A 388 -24.36 6.85 -11.25
C THR A 388 -24.30 8.07 -10.34
N ALA A 389 -23.36 8.09 -9.39
CA ALA A 389 -23.15 9.24 -8.53
C ALA A 389 -22.74 10.49 -9.32
N ALA A 390 -21.85 10.33 -10.31
CA ALA A 390 -21.42 11.41 -11.18
C ALA A 390 -22.52 11.91 -12.12
N GLU A 391 -23.29 11.02 -12.74
CA GLU A 391 -24.40 11.41 -13.61
C GLU A 391 -25.49 12.17 -12.84
N LEU A 392 -25.76 11.78 -11.59
CA LEU A 392 -26.74 12.44 -10.73
C LEU A 392 -26.26 13.81 -10.21
N MET A 393 -24.98 13.96 -9.83
CA MET A 393 -24.48 15.23 -9.29
C MET A 393 -24.52 16.36 -10.33
N MET A 394 -24.40 16.03 -11.62
CA MET A 394 -24.47 17.02 -12.72
C MET A 394 -25.83 17.71 -12.88
N LYS A 395 -26.87 17.29 -12.13
CA LYS A 395 -28.17 17.98 -12.06
C LYS A 395 -28.16 19.18 -11.12
N TYR A 396 -27.15 19.29 -10.26
CA TYR A 396 -27.06 20.27 -9.18
C TYR A 396 -25.87 21.22 -9.37
N GLU A 397 -25.85 22.33 -8.63
CA GLU A 397 -24.68 23.20 -8.55
C GLU A 397 -23.67 22.60 -7.57
N VAL A 398 -22.73 21.82 -8.11
CA VAL A 398 -21.59 21.28 -7.37
C VAL A 398 -20.50 22.36 -7.28
N HIS A 399 -20.05 22.66 -6.07
CA HIS A 399 -19.01 23.67 -5.84
C HIS A 399 -17.60 23.07 -5.85
N ALA A 400 -17.45 21.82 -5.40
CA ALA A 400 -16.21 21.06 -5.52
C ALA A 400 -16.50 19.55 -5.46
N CYS A 401 -15.66 18.75 -6.12
CA CYS A 401 -15.76 17.29 -6.17
C CYS A 401 -14.36 16.66 -6.31
N THR A 402 -14.16 15.52 -5.66
CA THR A 402 -13.01 14.62 -5.80
C THR A 402 -13.47 13.19 -5.50
N ASP A 403 -12.60 12.19 -5.57
CA ASP A 403 -12.88 10.83 -5.11
C ASP A 403 -11.93 10.39 -3.99
N VAL A 404 -12.43 9.57 -3.06
CA VAL A 404 -11.66 9.16 -1.89
C VAL A 404 -10.87 7.90 -2.21
N THR A 405 -9.56 8.06 -2.44
CA THR A 405 -8.63 6.97 -2.79
C THR A 405 -7.47 6.83 -1.78
N GLY A 406 -6.23 6.68 -2.25
CA GLY A 406 -5.08 6.21 -1.47
C GLY A 406 -4.68 7.10 -0.29
N PHE A 407 -4.94 8.41 -0.36
CA PHE A 407 -4.68 9.35 0.74
C PHE A 407 -5.73 9.31 1.86
N GLY A 408 -6.78 8.50 1.68
CA GLY A 408 -7.90 8.40 2.61
C GLY A 408 -8.74 9.67 2.63
N LEU A 409 -9.82 9.64 3.42
CA LEU A 409 -10.77 10.75 3.49
C LEU A 409 -10.10 12.06 3.92
N MET A 410 -9.28 12.01 4.97
CA MET A 410 -8.62 13.22 5.50
C MET A 410 -7.58 13.80 4.54
N GLY A 411 -6.89 12.98 3.75
CA GLY A 411 -5.93 13.46 2.76
C GLY A 411 -6.61 14.21 1.62
N HIS A 412 -7.68 13.64 1.07
CA HIS A 412 -8.49 14.28 0.02
C HIS A 412 -9.24 15.51 0.52
N LEU A 413 -9.77 15.49 1.75
CA LEU A 413 -10.33 16.68 2.38
C LEU A 413 -9.31 17.79 2.59
N LYS A 414 -8.05 17.46 2.87
CA LYS A 414 -6.98 18.44 3.02
C LYS A 414 -6.77 19.21 1.71
N GLU A 415 -6.69 18.51 0.59
CA GLU A 415 -6.56 19.16 -0.73
C GLU A 415 -7.78 20.04 -1.03
N MET A 416 -8.98 19.50 -0.82
CA MET A 416 -10.24 20.19 -1.07
C MET A 416 -10.41 21.46 -0.21
N SER A 417 -10.07 21.38 1.08
CA SER A 417 -10.18 22.49 2.05
C SER A 417 -9.13 23.57 1.84
N GLN A 418 -7.87 23.20 1.59
CA GLN A 418 -6.80 24.15 1.32
C GLN A 418 -7.00 24.86 -0.02
N GLY A 419 -7.36 24.11 -1.07
CA GLY A 419 -7.62 24.67 -2.40
C GLY A 419 -8.84 25.60 -2.42
N SER A 420 -9.86 25.30 -1.62
CA SER A 420 -11.04 26.17 -1.45
C SER A 420 -10.80 27.33 -0.47
N LYS A 421 -9.72 27.29 0.31
CA LYS A 421 -9.44 28.21 1.43
C LYS A 421 -10.62 28.27 2.39
N ARG A 422 -11.10 27.10 2.83
CA ARG A 422 -12.23 26.94 3.75
C ARG A 422 -11.94 25.84 4.76
N ASP A 423 -12.35 26.06 6.00
CA ASP A 423 -12.22 25.04 7.03
C ASP A 423 -13.42 24.07 6.95
N VAL A 424 -13.24 22.85 7.46
CA VAL A 424 -14.23 21.77 7.37
C VAL A 424 -14.50 21.19 8.75
N ILE A 425 -15.78 20.92 9.05
CA ILE A 425 -16.20 20.16 10.22
C ILE A 425 -16.74 18.81 9.77
N ILE A 426 -16.10 17.73 10.20
CA ILE A 426 -16.53 16.35 9.95
C ILE A 426 -17.16 15.79 11.22
N ASN A 427 -18.27 15.08 11.07
CA ASN A 427 -18.89 14.32 12.16
C ASN A 427 -18.46 12.86 12.05
N PHE A 428 -17.68 12.36 13.01
CA PHE A 428 -17.15 11.00 12.95
C PHE A 428 -18.24 9.93 13.01
N ASP A 429 -19.28 10.15 13.80
CA ASP A 429 -20.36 9.19 13.98
C ASP A 429 -21.21 9.02 12.71
N LYS A 430 -21.16 10.00 11.80
CA LYS A 430 -21.82 9.93 10.48
C LYS A 430 -20.97 9.28 9.40
N LEU A 431 -19.68 9.02 9.62
CA LEU A 431 -18.83 8.40 8.61
C LEU A 431 -19.30 6.97 8.33
N PRO A 432 -19.60 6.63 7.05
CA PRO A 432 -20.07 5.31 6.69
C PRO A 432 -18.86 4.39 6.63
N PHE A 433 -18.75 3.42 7.53
CA PHE A 433 -17.69 2.42 7.52
C PHE A 433 -18.26 1.06 7.16
N ILE A 434 -17.55 0.33 6.30
CA ILE A 434 -17.89 -1.05 5.97
C ILE A 434 -17.92 -1.87 7.26
N GLU A 435 -18.90 -2.77 7.36
CA GLU A 435 -19.00 -3.73 8.47
C GLU A 435 -17.65 -4.42 8.75
N LYS A 436 -17.31 -4.56 10.03
CA LYS A 436 -16.01 -5.04 10.55
C LYS A 436 -14.79 -4.14 10.35
N ALA A 437 -14.84 -3.05 9.56
CA ALA A 437 -13.67 -2.17 9.40
C ALA A 437 -13.20 -1.60 10.75
N LYS A 438 -14.15 -1.15 11.60
CA LYS A 438 -13.86 -0.65 12.96
C LYS A 438 -13.27 -1.75 13.86
N ASP A 439 -13.79 -2.97 13.78
CA ASP A 439 -13.33 -4.10 14.58
C ASP A 439 -11.90 -4.52 14.20
N MET A 440 -11.62 -4.59 12.89
CA MET A 440 -10.28 -4.90 12.37
C MET A 440 -9.27 -3.82 12.75
N ALA A 441 -9.66 -2.55 12.70
CA ALA A 441 -8.83 -1.45 13.15
C ALA A 441 -8.53 -1.53 14.66
N ALA A 442 -9.54 -1.86 15.48
CA ALA A 442 -9.38 -2.06 16.91
C ALA A 442 -8.45 -3.25 17.24
N ALA A 443 -8.45 -4.29 16.39
CA ALA A 443 -7.53 -5.42 16.45
C ALA A 443 -6.11 -5.10 15.93
N GLY A 444 -5.82 -3.85 15.55
CA GLY A 444 -4.50 -3.42 15.05
C GLY A 444 -4.21 -3.82 13.61
N ILE A 445 -5.22 -4.23 12.84
CA ILE A 445 -5.09 -4.54 11.42
C ILE A 445 -5.20 -3.24 10.63
N ILE A 446 -4.08 -2.54 10.47
CA ILE A 446 -4.00 -1.25 9.80
C ILE A 446 -2.92 -1.34 8.69
N PRO A 447 -3.20 -0.87 7.46
CA PRO A 447 -2.18 -0.84 6.41
C PRO A 447 -1.13 0.23 6.69
N GLY A 448 0.09 0.03 6.19
CA GLY A 448 1.20 0.99 6.32
C GLY A 448 0.83 2.38 5.80
N GLY A 449 0.19 2.45 4.63
CA GLY A 449 -0.24 3.72 4.02
C GLY A 449 -1.15 4.57 4.91
N THR A 450 -1.97 3.95 5.77
CA THR A 450 -2.85 4.67 6.70
C THR A 450 -2.07 5.41 7.79
N PHE A 451 -0.94 4.86 8.24
CA PHE A 451 -0.05 5.57 9.17
C PHE A 451 0.61 6.77 8.50
N ASN A 452 1.03 6.62 7.24
CA ASN A 452 1.61 7.70 6.43
C ASN A 452 0.59 8.82 6.18
N ASN A 453 -0.66 8.47 5.85
CA ASN A 453 -1.75 9.42 5.66
C ASN A 453 -2.01 10.23 6.94
N LEU A 454 -2.02 9.58 8.10
CA LEU A 454 -2.22 10.26 9.38
C LEU A 454 -1.07 11.24 9.69
N GLU A 455 0.17 10.84 9.43
CA GLU A 455 1.33 11.71 9.55
C GLU A 455 1.28 12.90 8.56
N TYR A 456 0.78 12.68 7.34
CA TYR A 456 0.61 13.71 6.30
C TYR A 456 -0.41 14.80 6.65
N VAL A 457 -1.45 14.46 7.43
CA VAL A 457 -2.56 15.37 7.76
C VAL A 457 -2.51 15.93 9.19
N LYS A 458 -1.65 15.39 10.07
CA LYS A 458 -1.66 15.68 11.52
C LYS A 458 -1.58 17.16 11.92
N ASN A 459 -0.96 18.00 11.10
CA ASN A 459 -0.79 19.43 11.40
C ASN A 459 -2.01 20.26 10.99
N LEU A 460 -2.90 19.70 10.18
CA LEU A 460 -4.08 20.38 9.63
C LEU A 460 -5.38 19.87 10.24
N VAL A 461 -5.40 18.60 10.63
CA VAL A 461 -6.58 17.94 11.21
C VAL A 461 -6.53 18.04 12.73
N ASP A 462 -7.54 18.67 13.32
CA ASP A 462 -7.84 18.60 14.74
C ASP A 462 -8.76 17.40 15.00
N PHE A 463 -8.16 16.35 15.55
CA PHE A 463 -8.86 15.11 15.92
C PHE A 463 -9.58 15.19 17.27
N GLY A 464 -9.54 16.33 17.97
CA GLY A 464 -10.19 16.49 19.27
C GLY A 464 -9.77 15.41 20.28
N SER A 465 -10.75 14.73 20.88
CA SER A 465 -10.54 13.68 21.90
C SER A 465 -10.48 12.26 21.32
N MET A 466 -10.35 12.10 19.99
CA MET A 466 -10.32 10.79 19.36
C MET A 466 -9.11 9.96 19.78
N ASN A 467 -9.33 8.67 20.00
CA ASN A 467 -8.25 7.71 20.20
C ASN A 467 -7.50 7.44 18.88
N ARG A 468 -6.32 6.84 18.99
CA ARG A 468 -5.45 6.58 17.83
C ARG A 468 -6.14 5.72 16.74
N THR A 469 -6.95 4.74 17.11
CA THR A 469 -7.68 3.89 16.16
C THR A 469 -8.71 4.68 15.36
N GLN A 470 -9.43 5.60 16.00
CA GLN A 470 -10.38 6.49 15.32
C GLN A 470 -9.67 7.42 14.33
N GLN A 471 -8.52 7.98 14.73
CA GLN A 471 -7.71 8.81 13.82
C GLN A 471 -7.26 8.00 12.59
N LEU A 472 -6.80 6.76 12.79
CA LEU A 472 -6.38 5.87 11.70
C LEU A 472 -7.57 5.48 10.79
N LEU A 473 -8.75 5.27 11.34
CA LEU A 473 -9.96 5.00 10.54
C LEU A 473 -10.30 6.16 9.60
N CYS A 474 -10.18 7.41 10.06
CA CYS A 474 -10.38 8.59 9.22
C CYS A 474 -9.32 8.75 8.11
N CYS A 475 -8.12 8.22 8.35
CA CYS A 475 -6.99 8.28 7.43
C CYS A 475 -6.79 7.01 6.59
N ASP A 476 -7.73 6.07 6.64
CA ASP A 476 -7.57 4.78 5.98
C ASP A 476 -7.42 4.93 4.46
N ALA A 477 -6.37 4.33 3.89
CA ALA A 477 -6.08 4.37 2.46
C ALA A 477 -7.18 3.60 1.69
N GLN A 478 -8.04 4.32 0.98
CA GLN A 478 -9.12 3.70 0.24
C GLN A 478 -8.63 3.25 -1.15
N THR A 479 -9.10 2.11 -1.64
CA THR A 479 -8.95 1.74 -3.06
C THR A 479 -10.30 1.83 -3.73
N SER A 480 -10.40 2.58 -4.84
CA SER A 480 -11.64 2.76 -5.60
C SER A 480 -12.84 3.19 -4.71
N GLY A 481 -12.62 4.21 -3.88
CA GLY A 481 -13.66 4.74 -2.99
C GLY A 481 -14.72 5.55 -3.72
N GLY A 482 -15.55 6.26 -2.95
CA GLY A 482 -16.66 7.05 -3.47
C GLY A 482 -16.24 8.47 -3.83
N LEU A 483 -17.13 9.17 -4.53
CA LEU A 483 -17.02 10.62 -4.70
C LEU A 483 -17.23 11.32 -3.37
N LEU A 484 -16.54 12.45 -3.21
CA LEU A 484 -16.70 13.41 -2.13
C LEU A 484 -17.13 14.74 -2.75
N VAL A 485 -18.39 15.11 -2.52
CA VAL A 485 -19.04 16.21 -3.23
C VAL A 485 -19.43 17.31 -2.23
N ALA A 486 -19.04 18.55 -2.52
CA ALA A 486 -19.44 19.75 -1.79
C ALA A 486 -20.46 20.55 -2.58
N LEU A 487 -21.61 20.79 -1.95
CA LEU A 487 -22.74 21.51 -2.55
C LEU A 487 -23.58 22.16 -1.46
N SER A 488 -24.51 23.05 -1.86
CA SER A 488 -25.40 23.72 -0.92
C SER A 488 -26.20 22.68 -0.11
N LYS A 489 -26.53 22.99 1.16
CA LYS A 489 -27.29 22.06 2.01
C LYS A 489 -28.56 21.53 1.35
N LYS A 490 -29.29 22.41 0.65
CA LYS A 490 -30.52 22.04 -0.06
C LYS A 490 -30.25 21.05 -1.18
N ASP A 491 -29.28 21.37 -2.04
CA ASP A 491 -28.95 20.49 -3.18
C ASP A 491 -28.36 19.17 -2.70
N ALA A 492 -27.62 19.16 -1.58
CA ALA A 492 -27.11 17.94 -0.96
C ALA A 492 -28.21 17.00 -0.47
N GLU A 493 -29.25 17.53 0.17
CA GLU A 493 -30.40 16.74 0.62
C GLU A 493 -31.15 16.13 -0.59
N ASP A 494 -31.35 16.91 -1.65
CA ASP A 494 -31.97 16.44 -2.88
C ASP A 494 -31.10 15.39 -3.61
N TYR A 495 -29.79 15.65 -3.73
CA TYR A 495 -28.81 14.74 -4.33
C TYR A 495 -28.73 13.42 -3.57
N LEU A 496 -28.67 13.47 -2.23
CA LEU A 496 -28.66 12.29 -1.38
C LEU A 496 -29.93 11.44 -1.57
N SER A 497 -31.10 12.09 -1.66
CA SER A 497 -32.35 11.40 -1.96
C SER A 497 -32.31 10.74 -3.34
N ASP A 498 -31.74 11.40 -4.35
CA ASP A 498 -31.56 10.82 -5.69
C ASP A 498 -30.57 9.65 -5.69
N LEU A 499 -29.47 9.72 -4.93
CA LEU A 499 -28.54 8.60 -4.74
C LEU A 499 -29.24 7.38 -4.13
N HIS A 500 -30.00 7.57 -3.05
CA HIS A 500 -30.74 6.50 -2.38
C HIS A 500 -31.80 5.87 -3.31
N LYS A 501 -32.55 6.68 -4.06
CA LYS A 501 -33.53 6.18 -5.06
C LYS A 501 -32.89 5.34 -6.17
N ASN A 502 -31.60 5.55 -6.45
CA ASN A 502 -30.84 4.80 -7.45
C ASN A 502 -29.96 3.70 -6.83
N GLY A 503 -30.19 3.34 -5.57
CA GLY A 503 -29.57 2.18 -4.92
C GLY A 503 -28.25 2.46 -4.18
N LEU A 504 -27.78 3.70 -4.11
CA LEU A 504 -26.58 4.08 -3.35
C LEU A 504 -26.92 4.41 -1.89
N ASN A 505 -27.52 3.46 -1.17
CA ASN A 505 -28.08 3.68 0.17
C ASN A 505 -27.04 4.01 1.25
N GLU A 506 -25.78 3.65 1.04
CA GLU A 506 -24.69 3.92 1.98
C GLU A 506 -24.10 5.33 1.85
N SER A 507 -24.56 6.10 0.86
CA SER A 507 -24.18 7.51 0.73
C SER A 507 -24.77 8.33 1.88
N CYS A 508 -24.02 9.32 2.36
CA CYS A 508 -24.47 10.17 3.47
C CYS A 508 -23.77 11.54 3.50
N ILE A 509 -24.38 12.48 4.23
CA ILE A 509 -23.77 13.78 4.54
C ILE A 509 -22.88 13.64 5.78
N ILE A 510 -21.59 13.89 5.63
CA ILE A 510 -20.56 13.63 6.65
C ILE A 510 -20.08 14.88 7.37
N GLY A 511 -20.35 16.07 6.85
CA GLY A 511 -19.81 17.31 7.39
C GLY A 511 -20.21 18.54 6.61
N GLU A 512 -19.60 19.67 6.96
CA GLU A 512 -19.85 20.97 6.34
C GLU A 512 -18.58 21.81 6.26
N PHE A 513 -18.48 22.62 5.20
CA PHE A 513 -17.50 23.69 5.09
C PHE A 513 -17.97 24.91 5.89
N VAL A 514 -17.05 25.54 6.60
CA VAL A 514 -17.31 26.74 7.40
C VAL A 514 -16.41 27.88 6.97
N GLU A 515 -16.66 29.07 7.53
CA GLU A 515 -15.73 30.18 7.38
C GLU A 515 -14.37 29.81 7.96
N GLY A 516 -13.32 30.15 7.22
CA GLY A 516 -11.94 29.76 7.48
C GLY A 516 -11.11 30.13 6.25
N SER A 517 -9.78 30.20 6.41
CA SER A 517 -8.87 30.51 5.30
C SER A 517 -7.64 29.61 5.23
N GLU A 518 -7.43 28.76 6.24
CA GLU A 518 -6.26 27.90 6.36
C GLU A 518 -6.50 26.48 5.83
N GLY A 519 -7.78 26.08 5.66
CA GLY A 519 -8.11 24.73 5.23
C GLY A 519 -8.09 23.73 6.38
N ARG A 520 -8.34 24.15 7.62
CA ARG A 520 -8.30 23.26 8.78
C ARG A 520 -9.47 22.29 8.77
N ILE A 521 -9.23 21.08 9.26
CA ILE A 521 -10.25 20.04 9.36
C ILE A 521 -10.48 19.76 10.84
N PHE A 522 -11.72 19.86 11.31
CA PHE A 522 -12.10 19.57 12.68
C PHE A 522 -12.99 18.33 12.70
N ILE A 523 -12.62 17.35 13.52
CA ILE A 523 -13.46 16.16 13.71
C ILE A 523 -14.24 16.29 15.02
N LYS A 524 -15.56 16.15 14.93
CA LYS A 524 -16.50 16.17 16.05
C LYS A 524 -17.05 14.79 16.34
#